data_AF-A0A7S7SKI9-F1
#
_entry.id   AF-A0A7S7SKI9-F1
#
_cell.length_a   1.000
_cell.length_b   1.000
_cell.length_c   1.000
_cell.angle_alpha   90.00
_cell.angle_beta   90.00
_cell.angle_gamma   90.00
#
_symmetry.space_group_name_H-M   'P 1'
#
loop_
_entity.id
_entity.type
_entity.pdbx_description
1 polymer ?
#
loop_
_entity_poly.entity_id
_entity_poly.type
_entity_poly.pdbx_seq_one_letter_code
_entity_poly.pdbx_strand_id
1 'polypeptide(L)' 'MAAAYRYQYSPTPSIPASFIVPRWDLMFFVEAVDNQGNGRNFPDFDVEAPYVIVPVRR' A
#
# COMPACT_ATOMS: atom_id res chain seq x y z
N MET A 1 -12.21 26.98 9.43
CA MET A 1 -12.05 26.67 8.00
C MET A 1 -11.54 25.24 7.89
N ALA A 2 -12.34 24.31 7.36
CA ALA A 2 -11.91 22.94 7.09
C ALA A 2 -11.71 22.80 5.58
N ALA A 3 -10.48 22.54 5.15
CA ALA A 3 -10.18 22.22 3.76
C ALA A 3 -10.76 20.83 3.47
N ALA A 4 -11.84 20.78 2.69
CA ALA A 4 -12.36 19.52 2.17
C ALA A 4 -11.41 19.05 1.06
N TYR A 5 -10.43 18.22 1.41
CA TYR A 5 -9.67 17.46 0.43
C TYR A 5 -10.64 16.47 -0.24
N ARG A 6 -11.10 16.81 -1.45
CA ARG A 6 -11.82 15.85 -2.29
C ARG A 6 -10.87 14.70 -2.59
N TYR A 7 -11.07 13.56 -1.94
CA TYR A 7 -10.55 12.29 -2.44
C TYR A 7 -11.25 12.00 -3.77
N GLN A 8 -10.55 12.18 -4.88
CA GLN A 8 -10.92 11.56 -6.14
C GLN A 8 -10.76 10.06 -5.95
N TYR A 9 -11.87 9.33 -5.91
CA TYR A 9 -11.85 7.88 -5.75
C TYR A 9 -11.25 7.26 -7.02
N SER A 10 -9.99 6.85 -6.95
CA SER A 10 -9.38 6.00 -7.96
C SER A 10 -9.79 4.55 -7.65
N PRO A 11 -10.33 3.79 -8.62
CA PRO A 11 -10.69 2.38 -8.41
C PRO A 11 -9.47 1.51 -8.11
N THR A 12 -8.27 2.00 -8.37
CA THR A 12 -7.00 1.32 -8.07
C THR A 12 -6.16 2.19 -7.13
N PRO A 13 -5.75 1.65 -5.97
CA PRO A 13 -4.82 2.37 -5.09
C PRO A 13 -3.49 2.59 -5.82
N SER A 14 -2.91 3.77 -5.62
CA SER A 14 -1.62 4.13 -6.22
C SER A 14 -0.70 4.74 -5.18
N ILE A 15 0.60 4.47 -5.33
CA ILE A 15 1.66 5.07 -4.53
C ILE A 15 2.32 6.14 -5.42
N PRO A 16 2.26 7.43 -5.05
CA PRO A 16 2.94 8.47 -5.80
C PRO A 16 4.44 8.22 -5.88
N ALA A 17 5.02 8.35 -7.09
CA ALA A 17 6.45 8.15 -7.31
C ALA A 17 7.33 9.07 -6.44
N SER A 18 6.81 10.26 -6.07
CA SER A 18 7.50 11.20 -5.19
C SER A 18 7.74 10.69 -3.77
N PHE A 19 7.08 9.61 -3.34
CA PHE A 19 7.30 8.97 -2.04
C PHE A 19 8.40 7.91 -2.08
N ILE A 20 8.87 7.53 -3.27
CA ILE A 20 9.85 6.46 -3.46
C ILE A 20 11.23 7.09 -3.61
N VAL A 21 12.19 6.68 -2.78
CA VAL A 21 13.60 7.06 -2.95
C VAL A 21 14.24 6.09 -3.94
N PRO A 22 14.69 6.51 -5.13
CA PRO A 22 15.09 5.60 -6.23
C PRO A 22 16.30 4.70 -5.93
N ARG A 23 17.00 4.92 -4.82
CA ARG A 23 18.10 4.05 -4.37
C ARG A 23 17.60 2.73 -3.75
N TRP A 24 16.31 2.63 -3.43
CA TRP A 24 15.69 1.46 -2.79
C TRP A 24 14.59 0.88 -3.68
N ASP A 25 14.36 -0.42 -3.55
CA ASP A 25 13.18 -1.06 -4.13
C ASP A 25 11.94 -0.79 -3.26
N LEU A 26 10.75 -0.83 -3.86
CA LEU A 26 9.50 -0.62 -3.16
C LEU A 26 9.03 -1.93 -2.52
N MET A 27 8.80 -1.93 -1.22
CA MET A 27 8.16 -3.03 -0.48
C MET A 27 6.75 -2.61 -0.05
N PHE A 28 5.75 -3.45 -0.30
CA PHE A 28 4.38 -3.20 0.16
C PHE A 28 3.62 -4.49 0.48
N PHE A 29 2.56 -4.36 1.26
CA PHE A 29 1.52 -5.37 1.46
C PHE A 29 0.17 -4.66 1.58
N VAL A 30 -0.93 -5.41 1.49
CA VAL A 30 -2.28 -4.89 1.68
C VAL A 30 -2.88 -5.55 2.91
N GLU A 31 -3.47 -4.76 3.79
CA GLU A 31 -4.29 -5.26 4.89
C GLU A 31 -5.77 -4.98 4.59
N ALA A 32 -6.59 -6.03 4.61
CA ALA A 32 -8.04 -5.91 4.59
C ALA A 32 -8.54 -6.02 6.03
N VAL A 33 -9.30 -5.03 6.49
CA VAL A 33 -9.85 -4.98 7.85
C VAL A 33 -11.37 -4.96 7.79
N ASP A 34 -12.04 -5.75 8.61
CA ASP A 34 -13.51 -5.72 8.75
C ASP A 34 -13.98 -4.60 9.71
N ASN A 35 -15.30 -4.43 9.84
CA ASN A 35 -15.88 -3.41 10.73
C ASN A 35 -15.65 -3.69 12.24
N GLN A 36 -15.16 -4.88 12.59
CA GLN A 36 -14.84 -5.28 13.97
C GLN A 36 -13.35 -5.10 14.28
N GLY A 37 -12.55 -4.69 13.30
CA GLY A 37 -11.11 -4.51 13.44
C GLY A 37 -10.30 -5.78 13.19
N ASN A 38 -10.91 -6.86 12.68
CA ASN A 38 -10.18 -8.06 12.28
C ASN A 38 -9.47 -7.80 10.94
N GLY A 39 -8.14 -7.82 10.97
CA GLY A 39 -7.28 -7.61 9.80
C GLY A 39 -6.76 -8.92 9.20
N ARG A 40 -6.52 -8.92 7.89
CA ARG A 40 -5.71 -9.94 7.20
C ARG A 40 -4.79 -9.28 6.19
N ASN A 41 -3.51 -9.68 6.24
CA ASN A 41 -2.49 -9.24 5.29
C ASN A 41 -2.51 -10.08 4.02
N PHE A 42 -2.13 -9.44 2.91
CA PHE A 42 -1.80 -10.08 1.66
C PHE A 42 -0.49 -9.49 1.11
N PRO A 43 0.53 -10.32 0.76
CA PRO A 43 0.58 -11.78 0.91
C PRO A 43 0.41 -12.29 2.35
N ASP A 44 -0.04 -13.55 2.49
CA ASP A 44 -0.34 -14.13 3.79
C ASP A 44 0.94 -14.48 4.55
N PHE A 45 1.07 -13.98 5.78
CA PHE A 45 2.23 -14.17 6.65
C PHE A 45 2.48 -15.63 7.03
N ASP A 46 1.42 -16.42 7.15
CA ASP A 46 1.54 -17.82 7.56
C ASP A 46 1.96 -18.74 6.40
N VAL A 47 1.99 -18.21 5.17
CA VAL A 47 2.27 -18.97 3.95
C VAL A 47 3.59 -18.53 3.31
N GLU A 48 3.85 -17.23 3.26
CA GLU A 48 5.01 -16.66 2.58
C GLU A 48 5.48 -15.35 3.21
N ALA A 49 6.54 -14.75 2.64
CA ALA A 49 6.95 -13.40 3.01
C ALA A 49 5.74 -12.46 2.80
N PRO A 50 5.28 -11.72 3.83
CA PRO A 50 4.00 -10.99 3.80
C PRO A 50 4.12 -9.67 3.04
N TYR A 51 4.88 -9.62 1.96
CA TYR A 51 5.15 -8.42 1.21
C TYR A 51 5.61 -8.72 -0.22
N VAL A 52 5.33 -7.77 -1.10
CA VAL A 52 5.80 -7.73 -2.47
C VAL A 52 6.93 -6.74 -2.57
N ILE A 53 8.03 -7.14 -3.23
CA ILE A 53 9.13 -6.26 -3.61
C ILE A 53 9.00 -5.93 -5.10
N VAL A 54 8.94 -4.64 -5.43
CA VAL A 54 8.92 -4.14 -6.81
C VAL A 54 10.22 -3.40 -7.08
N PRO A 55 11.04 -3.87 -8.04
CA PRO A 55 12.25 -3.16 -8.44
C PRO A 55 11.94 -1.76 -8.95
N VAL A 56 12.66 -0.76 -8.44
CA VAL A 56 12.51 0.63 -8.87
C VAL A 56 13.55 0.95 -9.94
N ARG A 57 13.11 1.52 -11.07
CA ARG A 57 14.02 1.97 -12.14
C ARG A 57 14.84 3.17 -11.64
N ARG A 58 16.14 3.13 -11.93
CA ARG A 58 17.14 4.12 -11.51
C ARG A 58 17.49 5.06 -12.64
#